data_AF-A0A1Z5J1F0-F1
#
_entry.id   AF-A0A1Z5J1F0-F1
#
_cell.length_a   1.000
_cell.length_b   1.000
_cell.length_c   1.000
_cell.angle_alpha   90.00
_cell.angle_beta   90.00
_cell.angle_gamma   90.00
#
_symmetry.space_group_name_H-M   'P 1'
#
loop_
_entity.id
_entity.type
_entity.pdbx_description
1 polymer ?
#
loop_
_entity_poly.entity_id
_entity_poly.type
_entity_poly.pdbx_seq_one_letter_code
_entity_poly.pdbx_strand_id
1 'polypeptide(L)' 'MWENGEHKVAFFVFNKQVDSKTVNNLVDVTKKNNVSVLPVTETLPANEDYAEWMTNQYKQFAQILH' A
#
# COMPACT_ATOMS: atom_id res chain seq x y z
N MET A 1 -14.52 -0.58 -29.36
CA MET A 1 -13.61 -1.74 -29.34
C MET A 1 -12.59 -1.44 -28.26
N TRP A 2 -12.67 -2.08 -27.11
CA TRP A 2 -11.70 -1.87 -26.02
C TRP A 2 -10.55 -2.86 -26.24
N GLU A 3 -9.32 -2.38 -26.26
CA GLU A 3 -8.12 -3.18 -26.49
C GLU A 3 -7.87 -4.14 -25.32
N ASN A 4 -7.60 -5.42 -25.63
CA ASN A 4 -7.20 -6.46 -24.68
C ASN A 4 -5.76 -6.21 -24.18
N GLY A 5 -5.55 -5.18 -23.37
CA GLY A 5 -4.27 -4.93 -22.68
C GLY A 5 -4.21 -5.69 -21.35
N GLU A 6 -3.13 -6.44 -21.11
CA GLU A 6 -2.89 -7.06 -19.81
C GLU A 6 -2.78 -5.97 -18.72
N HIS A 7 -3.81 -5.86 -17.87
CA HIS A 7 -3.79 -4.96 -16.72
C HIS A 7 -2.81 -5.48 -15.67
N LYS A 8 -1.73 -4.75 -15.42
CA LYS A 8 -0.74 -5.06 -14.37
C LYS A 8 -1.00 -4.22 -13.13
N VAL A 9 -0.88 -4.85 -11.96
CA VAL A 9 -0.95 -4.14 -10.67
C VAL A 9 0.33 -3.30 -10.52
N ALA A 10 0.17 -1.98 -10.35
CA ALA A 10 1.30 -1.07 -10.18
C ALA A 10 1.87 -1.11 -8.75
N PHE A 11 1.01 -1.11 -7.75
CA PHE A 11 1.35 -1.25 -6.35
C PHE A 11 0.14 -1.75 -5.55
N PHE A 12 0.39 -2.29 -4.36
CA PHE A 12 -0.63 -2.80 -3.45
C PHE A 12 -0.65 -1.95 -2.18
N VAL A 13 -1.83 -1.44 -1.82
CA VAL A 13 -2.05 -0.71 -0.56
C VAL A 13 -2.74 -1.64 0.42
N PHE A 14 -2.28 -1.66 1.67
CA PHE A 14 -2.96 -2.42 2.71
C PHE A 14 -2.88 -1.71 4.06
N ASN A 15 -3.90 -1.91 4.89
CA ASN A 15 -3.91 -1.44 6.26
C ASN A 15 -3.04 -2.37 7.14
N LYS A 16 -1.92 -1.86 7.65
CA LYS A 16 -1.00 -2.60 8.53
C LYS A 16 -1.55 -2.83 9.94
N GLN A 17 -2.70 -2.27 10.29
CA GLN A 17 -3.39 -2.51 11.57
C GLN A 17 -4.25 -3.78 11.54
N VAL A 18 -4.37 -4.45 10.40
CA VAL A 18 -5.11 -5.69 10.24
C VAL A 18 -4.16 -6.89 10.37
N ASP A 19 -4.42 -7.77 11.33
CA ASP A 19 -3.78 -9.09 11.40
C ASP A 19 -4.67 -10.14 10.74
N SER A 20 -4.40 -10.44 9.46
CA SER A 20 -5.15 -11.42 8.67
C SER A 20 -4.21 -12.24 7.81
N LYS A 21 -4.34 -13.57 7.89
CA LYS A 21 -3.59 -14.52 7.04
C LYS A 21 -3.75 -14.21 5.55
N THR A 22 -4.96 -13.81 5.13
CA THR A 22 -5.23 -13.47 3.74
C THR A 22 -4.47 -12.23 3.30
N VAL A 23 -4.44 -11.18 4.14
CA VAL A 23 -3.71 -9.94 3.85
C VAL A 23 -2.20 -10.22 3.82
N ASN A 24 -1.69 -10.97 4.79
CA ASN A 24 -0.27 -11.33 4.85
C ASN A 24 0.16 -12.13 3.61
N ASN A 25 -0.66 -13.10 3.17
CA ASN A 25 -0.40 -13.84 1.95
C ASN A 25 -0.39 -12.94 0.70
N LEU A 26 -1.30 -11.97 0.61
CA LEU A 26 -1.33 -11.01 -0.51
C LEU A 26 -0.09 -10.11 -0.52
N VAL A 27 0.35 -9.63 0.64
CA VAL A 27 1.60 -8.86 0.77
C VAL A 27 2.79 -9.71 0.30
N ASP A 28 2.86 -10.98 0.70
CA ASP A 28 3.95 -11.89 0.31
C ASP A 28 3.97 -12.16 -1.20
N VAL A 29 2.81 -12.44 -1.80
CA VAL A 29 2.68 -12.63 -3.26
C VAL A 29 3.08 -11.35 -4.00
N THR A 30 2.67 -10.18 -3.51
CA THR A 30 2.99 -8.89 -4.12
C THR A 30 4.50 -8.65 -4.13
N LYS A 31 5.17 -8.85 -2.99
CA LYS A 31 6.64 -8.72 -2.87
C LYS A 31 7.38 -9.71 -3.77
N LYS A 32 6.92 -10.96 -3.85
CA LYS A 32 7.51 -12.00 -4.73
C LYS A 32 7.43 -11.63 -6.22
N ASN A 33 6.43 -10.85 -6.61
CA ASN A 33 6.24 -10.39 -7.99
C ASN A 33 6.86 -9.01 -8.25
N ASN A 34 7.69 -8.49 -7.34
CA ASN A 34 8.33 -7.18 -7.43
C ASN A 34 7.34 -6.02 -7.62
N VAL A 35 6.13 -6.15 -7.08
CA VAL A 35 5.14 -5.07 -7.03
C VAL A 35 5.34 -4.31 -5.72
N SER A 36 5.35 -2.98 -5.82
CA SER A 36 5.52 -2.11 -4.65
C SER A 36 4.36 -2.27 -3.66
N VAL A 37 4.66 -2.20 -2.36
CA VAL A 37 3.65 -2.28 -1.30
C VAL A 37 3.66 -0.98 -0.51
N LEU A 38 2.49 -0.36 -0.35
CA LEU A 38 2.26 0.81 0.48
C LEU A 38 1.50 0.41 1.76
N PRO A 39 2.20 0.23 2.90
CA PRO A 39 1.54 -0.01 4.17
C PRO A 39 0.94 1.30 4.72
N VAL A 40 -0.36 1.28 5.03
CA VAL A 40 -1.07 2.42 5.62
C VAL A 40 -1.67 2.09 6.98
N THR A 41 -2.00 3.09 7.79
CA THR A 41 -2.98 2.93 8.87
C THR A 41 -4.29 3.59 8.46
N GLU A 42 -5.42 3.09 8.95
CA GLU A 42 -6.72 3.74 8.76
C GLU A 42 -7.04 4.70 9.91
N THR A 43 -6.53 4.38 11.09
CA THR A 43 -6.67 5.20 12.29
C THR A 43 -5.35 5.86 12.63
N LEU A 44 -5.42 7.08 13.17
CA LEU A 44 -4.28 7.82 13.70
C LEU A 44 -3.48 6.93 14.68
N PRO A 45 -2.18 6.71 14.42
CA PRO A 45 -1.32 5.97 15.35
C PRO A 45 -1.17 6.69 16.69
N ALA A 46 -0.91 5.93 17.74
CA ALA A 46 -0.61 6.51 19.04
C ALA A 46 0.66 7.38 18.95
N ASN A 47 0.62 8.56 19.56
CA ASN A 47 1.72 9.53 19.61
C ASN A 47 2.11 10.16 18.25
N GLU A 48 1.20 10.17 17.27
CA GLU A 48 1.37 10.93 16.02
C GLU A 48 0.40 12.12 15.96
N ASP A 49 0.80 13.21 15.29
CA ASP A 49 -0.09 14.28 14.86
C ASP A 49 -0.76 13.92 13.53
N TYR A 50 -2.01 14.34 13.33
CA TYR A 50 -2.77 14.03 12.12
C TYR A 50 -2.11 14.53 10.84
N ALA A 51 -1.60 15.77 10.84
CA ALA A 51 -1.00 16.35 9.65
C ALA A 51 0.34 15.67 9.32
N GLU A 52 1.13 15.37 10.34
CA GLU A 52 2.36 14.60 10.18
C GLU A 52 2.11 13.19 9.64
N TRP A 53 1.15 12.47 10.25
CA TRP A 53 0.74 11.13 9.84
C TRP A 53 0.34 11.07 8.37
N MET A 54 -0.61 11.92 7.96
CA MET A 54 -1.09 11.95 6.57
C MET A 54 0.01 12.39 5.59
N THR A 55 0.87 13.33 6.00
CA THR A 55 2.01 13.77 5.18
C THR A 55 3.00 12.64 4.97
N ASN A 56 3.27 11.83 5.99
CA ASN A 56 4.19 10.69 5.89
C ASN A 56 3.63 9.57 5.00
N GLN A 57 2.31 9.34 5.02
CA GLN A 57 1.64 8.41 4.10
C GLN A 57 1.71 8.91 2.65
N TYR A 58 1.46 10.21 2.43
CA TYR A 58 1.58 10.83 1.12
C TYR A 58 3.02 10.77 0.57
N LYS A 59 4.04 11.03 1.40
CA LYS A 59 5.45 10.93 0.98
C LYS A 59 5.83 9.52 0.53
N GLN A 60 5.38 8.49 1.25
CA GLN A 60 5.60 7.09 0.85
C GLN A 60 4.92 6.76 -0.47
N PHE A 61 3.70 7.24 -0.68
CA PHE A 61 3.01 7.12 -1.96
C PHE A 61 3.78 7.79 -3.09
N ALA A 62 4.23 9.04 -2.90
CA ALA A 62 5.01 9.77 -3.89
C ALA A 62 6.30 9.01 -4.28
N GLN A 63 7.00 8.42 -3.30
CA GLN A 63 8.20 7.61 -3.55
C GLN A 63 7.96 6.36 -4.40
N ILE A 64 6.73 5.85 -4.46
CA ILE A 64 6.38 4.70 -5.32
C ILE A 64 6.14 5.14 -6.76
N LEU A 65 5.76 6.41 -6.98
CA LEU A 65 5.44 6.94 -8.32
C LEU A 65 6.65 7.54 -9.06
N HIS A 66 7.73 7.85 -8.36
CA HIS A 66 8.95 8.47 -8.88
C HIS A 66 10.09 7.47 -9.01
#